data_AF-A0A6N0HZS9-F1
#
_entry.id   AF-A0A6N0HZS9-F1
#
_cell.length_a   1.000
_cell.length_b   1.000
_cell.length_c   1.000
_cell.angle_alpha   90.00
_cell.angle_beta   90.00
_cell.angle_gamma   90.00
#
_symmetry.space_group_name_H-M   'P 1'
#
loop_
_entity.id
_entity.type
_entity.pdbx_description
1 polymer ?
#
loop_
_entity_poly.entity_id
_entity_poly.type
_entity_poly.pdbx_seq_one_letter_code
_entity_poly.pdbx_strand_id
1 'polypeptide(L)'
;MLKFWLHISPEEQLQRFKAREEIPYKEHKITDEDWRNREQWEAYQSAVNEMVVRTSTEYAPWSLIPGNDKRFARIEIMKTLCERLEAALDDDEKDD
;
A
#
# COMPACT_ATOMS: atom_id res chain seq x y z
N MET A 1 -9.40 11.92 5.31
CA MET A 1 -8.63 10.74 5.79
C MET A 1 -7.90 10.11 4.61
N LEU A 2 -6.64 9.68 4.76
CA LEU A 2 -5.84 9.08 3.68
C LEU A 2 -5.59 7.60 3.93
N LYS A 3 -5.78 6.77 2.90
CA LYS A 3 -5.59 5.31 2.94
C LYS A 3 -4.84 4.85 1.72
N PHE A 4 -3.80 4.03 1.90
CA PHE A 4 -2.93 3.57 0.82
C PHE A 4 -2.82 2.05 0.84
N TRP A 5 -3.06 1.42 -0.32
CA TRP A 5 -2.76 0.02 -0.53
C TRP A 5 -1.62 -0.11 -1.53
N LEU A 6 -0.46 -0.59 -1.07
CA LEU A 6 0.71 -0.79 -1.92
C LEU A 6 0.62 -2.17 -2.56
N HIS A 7 0.21 -2.21 -3.82
CA HIS A 7 0.05 -3.46 -4.55
C HIS A 7 1.36 -3.91 -5.18
N ILE A 8 1.85 -5.09 -4.79
CA ILE A 8 2.97 -5.77 -5.44
C ILE A 8 2.50 -7.06 -6.09
N SER A 9 3.26 -7.58 -7.05
CA SER A 9 2.99 -8.91 -7.61
C SER A 9 3.49 -10.03 -6.68
N PRO A 10 2.96 -11.26 -6.80
CA PRO A 10 3.47 -12.41 -6.05
C PRO A 10 4.96 -12.63 -6.28
N GLU A 11 5.46 -12.38 -7.49
CA GLU A 11 6.86 -12.55 -7.87
C GLU A 11 7.75 -11.52 -7.16
N GLU A 12 7.35 -10.25 -7.18
CA GLU A 12 8.07 -9.18 -6.48
C GLU A 12 8.10 -9.44 -4.97
N GLN A 13 7.00 -9.94 -4.39
CA GLN A 13 6.98 -10.31 -2.98
C GLN A 13 7.99 -11.42 -2.68
N LEU A 14 8.06 -12.47 -3.51
CA LEU A 14 9.02 -13.57 -3.35
C LEU A 14 10.46 -13.09 -3.44
N GLN A 15 10.76 -12.26 -4.44
CA GLN A 15 12.09 -11.68 -4.63
C GLN A 15 12.49 -10.86 -3.40
N ARG A 16 11.57 -10.07 -2.83
CA ARG A 16 11.81 -9.31 -1.61
C ARG A 16 12.00 -10.16 -0.37
N PHE A 17 11.32 -11.30 -0.26
CA PHE A 17 11.47 -12.23 0.87
C PHE A 17 12.87 -12.84 0.85
N LYS A 18 13.27 -13.45 -0.28
CA LYS A 18 14.61 -14.02 -0.46
C LYS A 18 15.72 -13.01 -0.19
N ALA A 19 15.59 -11.80 -0.75
CA ALA A 19 16.57 -10.73 -0.54
C ALA A 19 16.63 -10.24 0.92
N ARG A 20 15.62 -10.48 1.76
CA ARG A 20 15.66 -10.14 3.19
C ARG A 20 16.36 -11.22 4.01
N GLU A 21 16.23 -12.49 3.62
CA GLU A 21 16.95 -13.62 4.24
C GLU A 21 18.46 -13.54 3.97
N GLU A 22 18.86 -13.09 2.78
CA GLU A 22 20.28 -12.94 2.41
C GLU A 22 20.99 -11.77 3.11
N ILE A 23 20.25 -10.84 3.73
CA ILE A 23 20.81 -9.61 4.32
C ILE A 23 20.75 -9.73 5.85
N PRO A 24 21.88 -9.90 6.56
CA PRO A 24 21.90 -10.22 8.00
C PRO A 24 21.11 -9.23 8.88
N TYR A 25 21.14 -7.93 8.56
CA TYR A 25 20.40 -6.92 9.34
C TYR A 25 18.90 -6.81 8.97
N LYS A 26 18.42 -7.55 7.96
CA LYS A 26 17.00 -7.59 7.54
C LYS A 26 16.34 -8.93 7.82
N GLU A 27 17.08 -9.92 8.31
CA GLU A 27 16.58 -11.26 8.59
C GLU A 27 15.37 -11.24 9.52
N HIS A 28 15.39 -10.39 10.56
CA HIS A 28 14.25 -10.17 11.47
C HIS A 28 12.94 -9.69 10.82
N LYS A 29 12.95 -9.33 9.52
CA LYS A 29 11.79 -8.83 8.77
C LYS A 29 11.05 -9.91 7.99
N ILE A 30 11.46 -11.17 8.11
CA ILE A 30 10.77 -12.34 7.57
C ILE A 30 10.62 -13.35 8.69
N THR A 31 9.42 -13.87 8.82
CA THR A 31 9.02 -14.85 9.82
C THR A 31 8.30 -16.02 9.14
N ASP A 32 8.14 -17.14 9.83
CA ASP A 32 7.35 -18.28 9.33
C ASP A 32 5.89 -17.88 9.00
N GLU A 33 5.37 -16.86 9.70
CA GLU A 33 4.05 -16.32 9.44
C GLU A 33 3.98 -15.57 8.09
N ASP A 34 5.04 -14.87 7.68
CA ASP A 34 5.08 -14.22 6.36
C ASP A 34 4.99 -15.25 5.22
N TRP A 35 5.65 -16.40 5.38
CA TRP A 35 5.58 -17.51 4.45
C TRP A 35 4.18 -18.14 4.41
N ARG A 36 3.57 -18.39 5.57
CA ARG A 36 2.17 -18.85 5.66
C ARG A 36 1.20 -17.87 5.01
N ASN A 37 1.36 -16.57 5.24
CA ASN A 37 0.50 -15.53 4.68
C ASN A 37 0.65 -15.44 3.14
N ARG A 38 1.86 -15.67 2.63
CA ARG A 38 2.11 -15.75 1.19
C ARG A 38 1.33 -16.90 0.53
N GLU A 39 1.23 -18.06 1.17
CA GLU A 39 0.42 -19.19 0.65
C GLU A 39 -1.07 -18.82 0.52
N GLN A 40 -1.52 -17.82 1.28
CA GLN A 40 -2.89 -17.29 1.25
C GLN A 40 -3.07 -16.13 0.26
N TRP A 41 -2.20 -15.99 -0.74
CA TRP A 41 -2.21 -14.86 -1.69
C TRP A 41 -3.61 -14.55 -2.27
N GLU A 42 -4.29 -15.58 -2.82
CA GLU A 42 -5.61 -15.44 -3.44
C GLU A 42 -6.69 -14.99 -2.44
N ALA A 43 -6.58 -15.42 -1.18
CA ALA A 43 -7.48 -15.01 -0.11
C ALA A 43 -7.28 -13.53 0.23
N TYR A 44 -6.02 -13.08 0.35
CA TYR A 44 -5.70 -11.67 0.55
C TYR A 44 -6.14 -10.81 -0.64
N GLN A 45 -5.94 -11.26 -1.88
CA GLN A 45 -6.39 -10.55 -3.06
C GLN A 45 -7.92 -10.35 -3.05
N SER A 46 -8.66 -11.42 -2.75
CA SER A 46 -10.12 -11.37 -2.63
C SER A 46 -10.56 -10.42 -1.52
N ALA A 47 -9.94 -10.50 -0.34
CA ALA A 47 -10.25 -9.65 0.81
C ALA A 47 -9.95 -8.16 0.54
N VAL A 48 -8.86 -7.84 -0.15
CA VAL A 48 -8.49 -6.47 -0.52
C VAL A 48 -9.48 -5.89 -1.52
N ASN A 49 -9.89 -6.67 -2.52
CA ASN A 49 -10.92 -6.25 -3.47
C ASN A 49 -12.23 -5.92 -2.74
N GLU A 50 -12.67 -6.80 -1.83
CA GLU A 50 -13.86 -6.56 -1.03
C GLU A 50 -13.71 -5.32 -0.12
N MET A 51 -12.56 -5.16 0.54
CA MET A 51 -12.24 -4.00 1.37
C MET A 51 -12.35 -2.71 0.57
N VAL A 52 -11.75 -2.63 -0.62
CA VAL A 52 -11.78 -1.43 -1.47
C VAL A 52 -13.21 -1.15 -1.91
N VAL A 53 -13.93 -2.16 -2.41
CA VAL A 53 -15.32 -2.01 -2.86
C VAL A 53 -16.24 -1.50 -1.74
N ARG A 54 -16.08 -2.02 -0.52
CA ARG A 54 -17.00 -1.70 0.60
C ARG A 54 -16.61 -0.45 1.39
N THR A 55 -15.35 -0.04 1.35
CA THR A 55 -14.83 0.99 2.26
C THR A 55 -14.15 2.16 1.57
N SER A 56 -14.01 2.14 0.24
CA SER A 56 -13.57 3.32 -0.51
C SER A 56 -14.75 4.27 -0.70
N THR A 57 -14.94 5.19 0.23
CA THR A 57 -16.02 6.18 0.21
C THR A 57 -15.52 7.52 -0.34
N GLU A 58 -16.44 8.43 -0.66
CA GLU A 58 -16.12 9.78 -1.15
C GLU A 58 -15.22 10.58 -0.20
N TYR A 59 -15.54 10.58 1.09
CA TYR A 59 -14.80 11.32 2.12
C TYR A 59 -13.53 10.58 2.61
N ALA A 60 -13.39 9.30 2.28
CA ALA A 60 -12.23 8.47 2.64
C ALA A 60 -11.95 7.42 1.55
N PRO A 61 -11.42 7.84 0.39
CA PRO A 61 -11.11 6.91 -0.69
C PRO A 61 -9.85 6.09 -0.38
N TRP A 62 -9.73 4.92 -1.00
CA TRP A 62 -8.48 4.14 -1.03
C TRP A 62 -7.64 4.54 -2.24
N SER A 63 -6.35 4.84 -2.01
CA SER A 63 -5.37 5.02 -3.08
C SER A 63 -4.63 3.69 -3.34
N LEU A 64 -4.85 3.10 -4.51
CA LEU A 64 -4.17 1.89 -4.97
C LEU A 64 -2.84 2.26 -5.62
N ILE A 65 -1.73 1.97 -4.95
CA ILE A 65 -0.39 2.39 -5.36
C ILE A 65 0.37 1.20 -5.98
N PRO A 66 0.83 1.30 -7.24
CA PRO A 66 1.75 0.33 -7.82
C PRO A 66 3.06 0.27 -7.01
N GLY A 67 3.28 -0.83 -6.31
CA GLY A 67 4.33 -1.01 -5.31
C GLY A 67 5.57 -1.75 -5.79
N ASN A 68 5.59 -2.27 -7.02
CA ASN A 68 6.70 -3.07 -7.55
C ASN A 68 8.00 -2.24 -7.59
N ASP A 69 7.94 -1.00 -8.10
CA ASP A 69 9.03 -0.04 -7.95
C ASP A 69 8.82 0.80 -6.67
N LYS A 70 9.74 0.65 -5.70
CA LYS A 70 9.72 1.39 -4.44
C LYS A 70 9.88 2.90 -4.62
N ARG A 71 10.67 3.36 -5.60
CA ARG A 71 10.88 4.79 -5.85
C ARG A 71 9.60 5.40 -6.40
N PHE A 72 9.00 4.75 -7.39
CA PHE A 72 7.70 5.16 -7.93
C PHE A 72 6.64 5.23 -6.83
N ALA A 73 6.45 4.15 -6.06
CA ALA A 73 5.45 4.08 -5.01
C ALA A 73 5.60 5.21 -3.97
N ARG A 74 6.84 5.54 -3.59
CA ARG A 74 7.11 6.64 -2.65
C ARG A 74 6.73 8.00 -3.23
N ILE A 75 7.07 8.26 -4.48
CA ILE A 75 6.73 9.51 -5.17
C ILE A 75 5.20 9.63 -5.27
N GLU A 76 4.52 8.56 -5.67
CA GLU A 76 3.06 8.54 -5.82
C GLU A 76 2.35 8.84 -4.50
N ILE A 77 2.76 8.19 -3.41
CA ILE A 77 2.21 8.45 -2.07
C ILE A 77 2.40 9.92 -1.67
N MET A 78 3.60 10.48 -1.90
CA MET A 78 3.89 11.88 -1.55
C MET A 78 3.05 12.86 -2.38
N LYS A 79 2.88 12.60 -3.68
CA LYS A 79 2.02 13.42 -4.54
C LYS A 79 0.57 13.39 -4.09
N THR A 80 0.00 12.19 -3.89
CA THR A 80 -1.38 12.04 -3.41
C THR A 80 -1.59 12.71 -2.06
N LEU A 81 -0.60 12.67 -1.16
CA LEU A 81 -0.65 13.37 0.12
C LEU A 81 -0.71 14.89 -0.08
N CYS A 82 0.19 15.48 -0.88
CA CYS A 82 0.21 16.92 -1.14
C CYS A 82 -1.09 17.39 -1.79
N GLU A 83 -1.54 16.71 -2.85
CA GLU A 83 -2.79 17.05 -3.56
C GLU A 83 -4.00 17.07 -2.62
N ARG A 84 -4.07 16.12 -1.69
CA ARG A 84 -5.17 16.02 -0.73
C ARG A 84 -5.10 17.06 0.38
N LEU A 85 -3.90 17.47 0.77
CA LEU A 85 -3.70 18.57 1.73
C LEU A 85 -4.05 19.91 1.09
N GLU A 86 -3.59 20.15 -0.14
CA GLU A 86 -3.90 21.35 -0.91
C GLU A 86 -5.42 21.50 -1.10
N ALA A 87 -6.09 20.43 -1.56
CA ALA A 87 -7.55 20.46 -1.72
C ALA A 87 -8.30 20.73 -0.41
N ALA A 88 -7.82 20.22 0.73
CA ALA A 88 -8.45 20.47 2.02
C ALA A 88 -8.27 21.92 2.49
N LEU A 89 -7.11 22.52 2.25
CA LEU A 89 -6.85 23.92 2.58
C LEU A 89 -7.65 24.87 1.69
N ASP A 90 -7.78 24.55 0.39
CA ASP A 90 -8.56 25.34 -0.56
C ASP A 90 -10.07 25.32 -0.27
N ASP A 91 -10.59 24.27 0.36
CA ASP A 91 -11.99 24.19 0.77
C ASP A 91 -12.25 24.98 2.06
N ASP A 92 -11.31 24.96 3.02
CA ASP A 92 -11.38 25.80 4.24
C ASP A 92 -11.40 27.31 3.88
N GLU A 93 -10.62 27.76 2.89
CA GLU A 93 -10.61 29.17 2.44
C GLU A 93 -11.92 29.63 1.77
N LYS A 94 -12.79 28.71 1.33
CA LYS A 94 -14.07 29.04 0.66
C LYS A 94 -15.25 29.15 1.62
N ASP A 95 -15.12 28.58 2.82
CA ASP A 95 -16.17 28.56 3.83
C ASP A 95 -16.07 29.75 4.82
N ASP A 96 -15.00 30.55 4.76
CA ASP A 96 -14.78 31.84 5.47
C ASP A 96 -15.20 33.08 4.64
#